data_AF-A0A4V1V398-F1
#
_entry.id   AF-A0A4V1V398-F1
#
_cell.length_a   1.000
_cell.length_b   1.000
_cell.length_c   1.000
_cell.angle_alpha   90.00
_cell.angle_beta   90.00
_cell.angle_gamma   90.00
#
_symmetry.space_group_name_H-M   'P 1'
#
loop_
_entity.id
_entity.type
_entity.pdbx_description
1 polymer ?
#
loop_
_entity_poly.entity_id
_entity_poly.type
_entity_poly.pdbx_seq_one_letter_code
_entity_poly.pdbx_strand_id
1 'polypeptide(L)' 'MLKAAQDYHVFLRQKELRVMCGIIGIVGTAPVQDRLIESLRRLEYRGYDSAGIATLVEGEIDRRRAEGKLGNLAAVL' A
#
# COMPACT_ATOMS: atom_id res chain seq x y z
N MET A 1 -7.28 14.15 -24.79
CA MET A 1 -6.07 13.34 -24.55
C MET A 1 -6.05 12.88 -23.09
N LEU A 2 -6.86 11.87 -22.75
CA LEU A 2 -6.81 11.21 -21.43
C LEU A 2 -6.07 9.89 -21.64
N LYS A 3 -4.82 9.85 -21.19
CA LYS A 3 -3.93 8.69 -21.37
C LYS A 3 -4.38 7.57 -20.45
N ALA A 4 -4.45 6.37 -21.01
CA ALA A 4 -4.95 5.14 -20.40
C ALA A 4 -4.34 4.85 -19.02
N ALA A 5 -5.19 4.44 -18.09
CA ALA A 5 -4.88 4.01 -16.74
C ALA A 5 -4.95 2.47 -16.63
N GLN A 6 -4.35 1.76 -17.58
CA GLN A 6 -4.40 0.30 -17.71
C GLN A 6 -2.98 -0.22 -17.75
N ASP A 7 -2.48 -0.79 -16.63
CA ASP A 7 -1.34 -1.74 -16.57
C ASP A 7 -1.07 -2.17 -15.09
N TYR A 8 -2.11 -2.47 -14.30
CA TYR A 8 -1.89 -2.96 -12.93
C TYR A 8 -3.04 -3.87 -12.43
N HIS A 9 -2.66 -5.00 -11.84
CA HIS A 9 -3.57 -5.90 -11.13
C HIS A 9 -3.51 -5.60 -9.63
N VAL A 10 -4.66 -5.25 -9.04
CA VAL A 10 -4.81 -4.99 -7.61
C VAL A 10 -5.43 -6.21 -6.93
N PHE A 11 -4.77 -6.76 -5.90
CA PHE A 11 -5.21 -7.94 -5.16
C PHE A 11 -5.64 -7.59 -3.72
N LEU A 12 -6.79 -8.10 -3.28
CA LEU A 12 -7.31 -7.93 -1.92
C LEU A 12 -7.58 -9.31 -1.29
N ARG A 13 -6.92 -9.66 -0.17
CA ARG A 13 -7.11 -10.93 0.55
C ARG A 13 -7.81 -10.70 1.89
N GLN A 14 -8.95 -11.34 2.13
CA GLN A 14 -9.71 -11.27 3.39
C GLN A 14 -9.84 -12.67 4.03
N LYS A 15 -8.97 -13.07 4.95
CA LYS A 15 -9.10 -14.36 5.67
C LYS A 15 -9.29 -14.13 7.19
N GLU A 16 -10.47 -14.54 7.66
CA GLU A 16 -11.00 -14.81 9.02
C GLU A 16 -10.27 -14.33 10.31
N LEU A 17 -11.01 -13.50 11.08
CA LEU A 17 -11.09 -13.42 12.55
C LEU A 17 -9.78 -13.47 13.38
N ARG A 18 -8.93 -12.43 13.25
CA ARG A 18 -8.12 -11.82 14.32
C ARG A 18 -7.40 -10.60 13.73
N VAL A 19 -7.75 -9.39 14.19
CA VAL A 19 -7.20 -8.07 13.77
C VAL A 19 -7.36 -7.79 12.26
N MET A 20 -8.17 -6.80 11.92
CA MET A 20 -8.48 -6.44 10.53
C MET A 20 -7.28 -5.72 9.88
N CYS A 21 -6.31 -6.46 9.33
CA CYS A 21 -5.27 -5.85 8.51
C CYS A 21 -5.74 -5.67 7.06
N GLY A 22 -5.56 -4.48 6.49
CA GLY A 22 -5.75 -4.23 5.06
C GLY A 22 -4.48 -4.54 4.27
N ILE A 23 -4.57 -5.32 3.20
CA ILE A 23 -3.43 -5.64 2.31
C ILE A 23 -3.77 -5.16 0.90
N ILE A 24 -2.85 -4.43 0.28
CA ILE A 24 -2.91 -3.97 -1.11
C ILE A 24 -1.57 -4.32 -1.79
N GLY A 25 -1.62 -4.71 -3.06
CA GLY A 25 -0.44 -4.89 -3.90
C GLY A 25 -0.69 -4.30 -5.28
N ILE A 26 0.36 -3.71 -5.87
CA ILE A 26 0.35 -3.18 -7.23
C ILE A 26 1.57 -3.76 -7.95
N VAL A 27 1.35 -4.34 -9.13
CA VAL A 27 2.41 -4.79 -10.04
C VAL A 27 2.33 -3.91 -11.28
N GLY A 28 3.45 -3.30 -11.66
CA GLY A 28 3.55 -2.43 -12.83
C GLY A 28 4.98 -1.92 -13.02
N THR A 29 5.21 -1.19 -14.11
CA THR A 29 6.54 -0.66 -14.48
C THR A 29 6.75 0.80 -14.08
N ALA A 30 5.70 1.47 -13.60
CA ALA A 30 5.75 2.86 -13.13
C ALA A 30 5.96 2.93 -11.61
N PRO A 31 6.44 4.07 -11.07
CA PRO A 31 6.45 4.30 -9.63
C PRO A 31 5.05 4.15 -9.02
N VAL A 32 4.94 3.39 -7.93
CA VAL A 32 3.65 3.01 -7.31
C VAL A 32 3.44 3.55 -5.89
N GLN A 33 4.44 4.21 -5.30
CA GLN A 33 4.43 4.66 -3.90
C GLN A 33 3.16 5.46 -3.54
N ASP A 34 2.85 6.52 -4.29
CA ASP A 34 1.65 7.35 -4.04
C ASP A 34 0.35 6.57 -4.17
N ARG A 35 0.29 5.67 -5.16
CA ARG A 35 -0.89 4.83 -5.41
C ARG A 35 -1.10 3.80 -4.31
N LEU A 36 -0.02 3.25 -3.75
CA LEU A 36 -0.09 2.37 -2.59
C LEU A 36 -0.63 3.13 -1.37
N ILE A 37 -0.18 4.35 -1.12
CA ILE A 37 -0.66 5.17 0.01
C ILE A 37 -2.14 5.53 -0.13
N GLU A 38 -2.57 5.97 -1.32
CA GLU A 38 -3.98 6.26 -1.57
C GLU A 38 -4.87 5.01 -1.44
N SER A 39 -4.35 3.84 -1.86
CA SER A 39 -5.07 2.58 -1.71
C SER A 39 -5.15 2.12 -0.25
N LEU A 40 -4.07 2.28 0.53
CA LEU A 40 -4.04 2.00 1.96
C LEU A 40 -4.99 2.91 2.73
N ARG A 41 -5.14 4.18 2.32
CA ARG A 41 -6.08 5.13 2.94
C ARG A 41 -7.52 4.64 2.86
N ARG A 42 -7.90 4.00 1.75
CA ARG A 42 -9.24 3.38 1.59
C ARG A 42 -9.45 2.17 2.49
N LEU A 43 -8.37 1.57 2.99
CA LEU A 43 -8.39 0.40 3.88
C LEU A 43 -8.12 0.77 5.34
N GLU A 44 -7.81 2.03 5.65
CA GLU A 44 -7.44 2.49 7.00
C GLU A 44 -8.54 2.21 8.03
N TYR A 45 -9.81 2.16 7.61
CA TYR A 45 -10.94 1.79 8.47
C TYR A 45 -10.81 0.40 9.12
N ARG A 46 -9.93 -0.46 8.56
CA ARG A 46 -9.72 -1.82 9.02
C ARG A 46 -8.70 -1.93 10.15
N GLY A 47 -7.66 -1.10 10.17
CA GLY A 47 -6.57 -1.24 11.12
C GLY A 47 -5.82 0.06 11.34
N TYR A 48 -5.55 0.37 12.61
CA TYR A 48 -4.91 1.60 13.06
C TYR A 48 -3.63 1.37 13.89
N ASP A 49 -3.22 0.11 14.02
CA ASP A 49 -2.12 -0.29 14.90
C ASP A 49 -0.76 -0.05 14.24
N SER A 50 -0.64 -0.31 12.94
CA SER A 50 0.55 0.01 12.15
C SER A 50 0.25 0.06 10.66
N ALA A 51 1.12 0.70 9.89
CA ALA A 51 1.09 0.71 8.43
C ALA A 51 2.48 0.50 7.85
N GLY A 52 2.54 -0.06 6.64
CA GLY A 52 3.80 -0.22 5.93
C GLY A 52 3.64 -0.49 4.45
N ILE A 53 4.67 -0.13 3.69
CA ILE A 53 4.81 -0.49 2.28
C ILE A 53 6.18 -1.11 2.03
N ALA A 54 6.26 -1.90 0.96
CA ALA A 54 7.52 -2.39 0.42
C ALA A 54 7.47 -2.25 -1.10
N THR A 55 8.54 -1.73 -1.69
CA THR A 55 8.70 -1.53 -3.13
C THR A 55 9.99 -2.19 -3.59
N LEU A 56 9.95 -2.78 -4.79
CA LEU A 56 11.14 -3.32 -5.44
C LEU A 56 11.80 -2.21 -6.26
N VAL A 57 13.01 -1.81 -5.87
CA VAL A 57 13.80 -0.76 -6.52
C VAL A 57 15.14 -1.37 -6.91
N GLU A 58 15.46 -1.41 -8.20
CA GLU A 58 16.73 -1.94 -8.73
C GLU A 58 17.06 -3.38 -8.28
N GLY A 59 16.04 -4.20 -8.03
CA GLY A 59 16.20 -5.58 -7.54
C GLY A 59 16.27 -5.71 -6.01
N GLU A 60 16.30 -4.59 -5.29
CA GLU A 60 16.31 -4.53 -3.84
C GLU A 60 14.94 -4.16 -3.28
N ILE A 61 14.61 -4.68 -2.10
CA ILE A 61 13.35 -4.34 -1.42
C ILE A 61 13.60 -3.14 -0.50
N ASP A 62 13.06 -1.98 -0.87
CA ASP A 62 12.92 -0.86 0.06
C ASP A 62 11.62 -1.04 0.85
N ARG A 63 11.72 -0.95 2.17
CA ARG A 63 10.61 -1.20 3.09
C ARG A 63 10.51 -0.07 4.09
N ARG A 64 9.32 0.52 4.19
CA ARG A 64 8.98 1.56 5.17
C ARG A 64 7.81 1.11 6.03
N ARG A 65 7.91 1.32 7.35
CA ARG A 65 6.86 1.02 8.32
C ARG A 65 6.77 2.14 9.34
N ALA A 66 5.57 2.38 9.83
CA ALA A 66 5.32 3.26 10.96
C ALA A 66 4.24 2.63 11.85
N GLU A 67 4.38 2.83 13.15
CA GLU A 67 3.35 2.49 14.13
C GLU A 67 2.22 3.53 14.09
N GLY A 68 1.01 3.12 14.45
CA GLY A 68 -0.18 3.97 14.44
C GLY A 68 -0.80 4.16 13.06
N LYS A 69 -1.45 5.32 12.87
CA LYS A 69 -2.25 5.63 11.68
C LYS A 69 -1.39 5.79 10.42
N LEU A 70 -2.03 5.69 9.26
CA LEU A 70 -1.35 5.80 7.96
C LEU A 70 -0.61 7.14 7.79
N GLY A 71 -1.08 8.21 8.45
CA GLY A 71 -0.38 9.50 8.46
C GLY A 71 1.07 9.43 8.96
N ASN A 72 1.37 8.53 9.90
CA ASN A 72 2.73 8.34 10.40
C ASN A 72 3.63 7.71 9.33
N LEU A 73 3.09 6.80 8.53
CA LEU A 73 3.81 6.21 7.40
C LEU A 73 4.08 7.26 6.32
N ALA A 74 3.10 8.11 6.02
CA ALA A 74 3.25 9.18 5.04
C ALA A 74 4.33 10.21 5.42
N ALA A 75 4.64 10.37 6.72
CA ALA A 75 5.68 11.27 7.19
C ALA A 75 7.11 10.72 7.07
N VAL A 76 7.28 9.40 6.86
CA VAL A 76 8.59 8.71 6.80
C VAL A 76 8.93 8.17 5.40
N LEU A 77 8.12 8.55 4.42
CA LEU A 77 8.19 8.17 3.01
C LEU A 77 8.76 9.30 2.17
#